data_AF-A0A9Q0VR39-F1
#
_entry.id   AF-A0A9Q0VR39-F1
#
_cell.length_a   1.000
_cell.length_b   1.000
_cell.length_c   1.000
_cell.angle_alpha   90.00
_cell.angle_beta   90.00
_cell.angle_gamma   90.00
#
_symmetry.space_group_name_H-M   'P 1'
#
loop_
_entity.id
_entity.type
_entity.pdbx_description
1 polymer ?
#
loop_
_entity_poly.entity_id
_entity_poly.type
_entity_poly.pdbx_seq_one_letter_code
_entity_poly.pdbx_strand_id
1 'polypeptide(L)'
;MDEEASSVKKDQLNVDHPTVNCEKQETAVRAGDILSQVSQTHDVIMTLDKTISSLEMQLASARAAKVINEDGSPMVTKSETEHLKERPKFLFVMGIMTAFSSRKRRDSIRQTWMPKGEELKKLETEKGIIIRFVIGHSASPGGVLDRAIEAEDDQHKDFLRLNHVEGYHELSSKTQIYFSTAVSKWDADFYIKVDDDVHINLGMVGSTLARHRSKPRVYMGCMKSGPVLAQSGVKYHEPEYWKFGEEGNKYFRHATGQIYAISKDLATYISVNRHVLHRYANEDVSLGSWFIGLDVEHVDDRSLCCGTAPDCEWKAQAGNPCAASFDWSCSGICKSVERMEEVHQRCGEGDEAIWHTSF
;
A
#
# COMPACT_ATOMS: atom_id res chain seq x y z
N MET A 1 -45.01 -34.09 62.76
CA MET A 1 -44.19 -34.78 61.74
C MET A 1 -43.21 -33.74 61.21
N ASP A 2 -42.13 -33.43 61.93
CA ASP A 2 -41.15 -34.33 62.58
C ASP A 2 -40.40 -35.10 61.46
N GLU A 3 -39.06 -35.16 61.42
CA GLU A 3 -38.07 -34.72 62.41
C GLU A 3 -36.69 -34.56 61.74
N GLU A 4 -35.88 -33.60 62.24
CA GLU A 4 -34.42 -33.64 62.47
C GLU A 4 -33.40 -34.08 61.37
N ALA A 5 -32.13 -33.66 61.39
CA ALA A 5 -31.34 -32.81 62.30
C ALA A 5 -30.27 -32.03 61.46
N SER A 6 -29.88 -30.78 61.77
CA SER A 6 -28.98 -30.35 62.86
C SER A 6 -27.57 -30.98 62.74
N SER A 7 -26.41 -30.30 62.86
CA SER A 7 -26.01 -29.17 63.72
C SER A 7 -24.69 -28.50 63.20
N VAL A 8 -24.04 -27.49 63.78
CA VAL A 8 -24.27 -26.75 65.04
C VAL A 8 -24.01 -25.21 64.97
N LYS A 9 -22.78 -24.70 65.21
CA LYS A 9 -22.45 -23.29 65.56
C LYS A 9 -20.97 -22.92 65.28
N LYS A 10 -20.75 -21.59 65.17
CA LYS A 10 -19.47 -20.89 65.39
C LYS A 10 -18.71 -21.37 66.64
N ASP A 11 -17.39 -21.39 66.53
CA ASP A 11 -16.47 -21.10 67.63
C ASP A 11 -15.45 -20.02 67.20
N GLN A 12 -15.02 -19.17 68.13
CA GLN A 12 -13.95 -18.18 67.93
C GLN A 12 -12.65 -18.71 68.51
N LEU A 13 -11.57 -18.68 67.73
CA LEU A 13 -10.21 -18.89 68.22
C LEU A 13 -9.27 -17.90 67.51
N ASN A 14 -8.56 -17.10 68.32
CA ASN A 14 -7.55 -16.16 67.83
C ASN A 14 -6.37 -16.90 67.20
N VAL A 15 -5.87 -16.38 66.09
CA VAL A 15 -4.50 -16.63 65.62
C VAL A 15 -3.90 -15.27 65.26
N ASP A 16 -2.91 -14.85 66.04
CA ASP A 16 -2.18 -13.60 65.77
C ASP A 16 -1.57 -13.63 64.35
N HIS A 17 -1.65 -12.50 63.66
CA HIS A 17 -0.85 -12.27 62.46
C HIS A 17 0.24 -11.25 62.81
N PRO A 18 1.53 -11.58 62.64
CA PRO A 18 2.60 -10.65 62.96
C PRO A 18 2.51 -9.45 62.02
N THR A 19 2.37 -8.26 62.59
CA THR A 19 2.53 -7.00 61.88
C THR A 19 3.97 -6.90 61.38
N VAL A 20 4.21 -7.34 60.15
CA VAL A 20 5.44 -7.05 59.41
C VAL A 20 5.44 -5.56 59.14
N ASN A 21 6.17 -4.82 59.98
CA ASN A 21 6.39 -3.40 59.81
C ASN A 21 7.35 -3.21 58.64
N CYS A 22 6.83 -3.15 57.41
CA CYS A 22 7.58 -2.73 56.25
C CYS A 22 7.91 -1.25 56.39
N GLU A 23 9.02 -0.97 57.09
CA GLU A 23 9.66 0.34 57.07
C GLU A 23 9.83 0.76 55.60
N LYS A 24 9.35 1.97 55.27
CA LYS A 24 9.55 2.55 53.95
C LYS A 24 11.01 2.94 53.81
N GLN A 25 11.85 1.97 53.43
CA GLN A 25 13.18 2.28 52.94
C GLN A 25 13.02 2.98 51.59
N GLU A 26 13.23 4.29 51.58
CA GLU A 26 13.12 5.13 50.40
C GLU A 26 14.22 4.81 49.38
N THR A 27 14.02 3.76 48.58
CA THR A 27 14.66 3.64 47.27
C THR A 27 13.72 4.21 46.23
N ALA A 28 13.73 5.55 46.10
CA ALA A 28 13.09 6.28 45.01
C ALA A 28 13.86 6.08 43.67
N VAL A 29 14.15 4.82 43.32
CA VAL A 29 14.47 4.44 41.94
C VAL A 29 13.17 4.62 41.17
N ARG A 30 13.13 5.66 40.34
CA ARG A 30 11.88 6.27 39.88
C ARG A 30 11.06 5.25 39.09
N ALA A 31 9.78 5.10 39.43
CA ALA A 31 8.84 4.29 38.63
C ALA A 31 8.75 4.80 37.18
N GLY A 32 8.97 6.10 36.94
CA GLY A 32 9.11 6.67 35.60
C GLY A 32 10.34 6.20 34.83
N ASP A 33 11.48 5.96 35.51
CA ASP A 33 12.69 5.42 34.86
C ASP A 33 12.46 3.94 34.48
N ILE A 34 11.76 3.17 35.31
CA ILE A 34 11.40 1.76 34.99
C ILE A 34 10.43 1.70 33.81
N LEU A 35 9.38 2.53 33.79
CA LEU A 35 8.44 2.60 32.66
C LEU A 35 9.14 3.06 31.38
N SER A 36 10.09 4.00 31.47
CA SER A 36 10.92 4.43 30.35
C SER A 36 11.82 3.30 29.83
N GLN A 37 12.48 2.55 30.71
CA GLN A 37 13.30 1.39 30.33
C GLN A 37 12.47 0.26 29.71
N VAL A 38 11.27 -0.01 30.21
CA VAL A 38 10.35 -0.99 29.61
C VAL A 38 9.91 -0.55 28.21
N SER A 39 9.56 0.73 28.02
CA SER A 39 9.26 1.29 26.70
C SER A 39 10.45 1.14 25.74
N GLN A 40 11.64 1.57 26.15
CA GLN A 40 12.87 1.44 25.35
C GLN A 40 13.19 -0.01 24.98
N THR A 41 12.98 -0.95 25.91
CA THR A 41 13.17 -2.38 25.66
C THR A 41 12.16 -2.89 24.63
N HIS A 42 10.91 -2.46 24.71
CA HIS A 42 9.87 -2.80 23.74
C HIS A 42 10.18 -2.21 22.35
N ASP A 43 10.65 -0.97 22.28
CA ASP A 43 11.07 -0.31 21.03
C ASP A 43 12.25 -1.03 20.37
N VAL A 44 13.22 -1.51 21.17
CA VAL A 44 14.35 -2.32 20.70
C VAL A 44 13.88 -3.69 20.18
N ILE A 45 12.97 -4.36 20.88
CA ILE A 45 12.39 -5.64 20.43
C ILE A 45 11.65 -5.46 19.10
N MET A 46 10.76 -4.47 19.00
CA MET A 46 10.05 -4.16 17.74
C MET A 46 11.01 -3.84 16.59
N THR A 47 12.11 -3.13 16.87
CA THR A 47 13.14 -2.83 15.88
C THR A 47 13.85 -4.11 15.42
N LEU A 48 14.20 -5.00 16.35
CA LEU A 48 14.85 -6.27 16.04
C LEU A 48 13.94 -7.21 15.23
N ASP A 49 12.67 -7.37 15.61
CA ASP A 49 11.68 -8.18 14.89
C ASP A 49 11.43 -7.65 13.47
N LYS A 50 11.44 -6.32 13.29
CA LYS A 50 11.42 -5.68 11.96
C LYS A 50 12.67 -6.02 11.16
N THR A 51 13.87 -5.95 11.75
CA THR A 51 15.12 -6.33 11.07
C THR A 51 15.11 -7.81 10.68
N ILE A 52 14.68 -8.72 11.56
CA ILE A 52 14.56 -10.14 11.26
C ILE A 52 13.57 -10.37 10.11
N SER A 53 12.34 -9.84 10.21
CA SER A 53 11.32 -9.93 9.16
C SER A 53 11.84 -9.43 7.80
N SER A 54 12.55 -8.30 7.80
CA SER A 54 13.10 -7.71 6.58
C SER A 54 14.24 -8.55 5.99
N LEU A 55 15.12 -9.12 6.82
CA LEU A 55 16.20 -10.02 6.39
C LEU A 55 15.66 -11.35 5.86
N GLU A 56 14.63 -11.92 6.48
CA GLU A 56 13.95 -13.13 5.99
C GLU A 56 13.32 -12.89 4.61
N MET A 57 12.67 -11.74 4.41
CA MET A 57 12.10 -11.35 3.12
C MET A 57 13.17 -11.07 2.06
N GLN A 58 14.28 -10.42 2.41
CA GLN A 58 15.44 -10.26 1.52
C GLN A 58 16.06 -11.62 1.15
N LEU A 59 16.19 -12.54 2.11
CA LEU A 59 16.70 -13.89 1.89
C LEU A 59 15.77 -14.71 0.99
N ALA A 60 14.46 -14.63 1.20
CA ALA A 60 13.46 -15.23 0.32
C ALA A 60 13.54 -14.66 -1.11
N SER A 61 13.65 -13.34 -1.24
CA SER A 61 13.82 -12.66 -2.54
C SER A 61 15.13 -13.05 -3.24
N ALA A 62 16.24 -13.17 -2.51
CA ALA A 62 17.53 -13.59 -3.05
C ALA A 62 17.52 -15.06 -3.50
N ARG A 63 16.86 -15.93 -2.73
CA ARG A 63 16.62 -17.33 -3.11
C ARG A 63 15.76 -17.44 -4.38
N ALA A 64 14.66 -16.69 -4.46
CA ALA A 64 13.80 -16.65 -5.64
C ALA A 64 14.55 -16.14 -6.88
N ALA A 65 15.35 -15.08 -6.74
CA ALA A 65 16.19 -14.56 -7.82
C ALA A 65 17.25 -15.58 -8.30
N LYS A 66 17.82 -16.38 -7.39
CA LYS A 66 18.76 -17.45 -7.77
C LYS A 66 18.07 -18.56 -8.58
N VAL A 67 16.88 -18.99 -8.17
CA VAL A 67 16.10 -20.02 -8.88
C VAL A 67 15.73 -19.57 -10.30
N ILE A 68 15.35 -18.29 -10.49
CA ILE A 68 15.06 -17.73 -11.82
C ILE A 68 16.29 -17.75 -12.75
N ASN A 69 17.49 -17.63 -12.21
CA ASN A 69 18.73 -17.67 -12.98
C ASN A 69 19.24 -19.09 -13.30
N GLU A 70 18.68 -20.15 -12.69
CA GLU A 70 19.10 -21.54 -12.92
C GLU A 70 18.30 -22.24 -14.04
N ASP A 71 17.18 -21.67 -14.50
CA ASP A 71 16.37 -22.18 -15.63
C ASP A 71 16.84 -21.65 -17.02
N GLY A 72 18.05 -21.08 -17.05
CA GLY A 72 18.75 -20.62 -18.26
C GLY A 72 20.11 -21.32 -18.42
N SER A 73 20.35 -21.91 -19.60
CA SER A 73 21.53 -22.74 -19.89
C SER A 73 22.88 -22.12 -19.47
N PRO A 74 23.81 -22.90 -18.87
CA PRO A 74 24.99 -22.34 -18.22
C PRO A 74 26.09 -21.93 -19.22
N MET A 75 26.55 -20.68 -19.14
CA MET A 75 27.81 -20.28 -19.76
C MET A 75 28.72 -19.50 -18.79
N VAL A 76 29.73 -20.22 -18.31
CA VAL A 76 31.03 -19.79 -17.75
C VAL A 76 31.12 -18.40 -17.11
N THR A 77 31.27 -18.42 -15.80
CA THR A 77 31.65 -17.31 -14.91
C THR A 77 32.76 -16.40 -15.45
N LYS A 78 32.57 -15.09 -15.34
CA LYS A 78 33.63 -14.19 -14.89
C LYS A 78 33.27 -13.61 -13.53
N SER A 79 34.28 -13.60 -12.65
CA SER A 79 34.20 -13.00 -11.33
C SER A 79 34.14 -11.48 -11.46
N GLU A 80 32.96 -10.91 -11.25
CA GLU A 80 32.84 -9.53 -10.80
C GLU A 80 32.15 -9.53 -9.44
N THR A 81 32.97 -9.40 -8.39
CA THR A 81 32.57 -8.67 -7.20
C THR A 81 32.34 -7.21 -7.60
N GLU A 82 31.25 -6.95 -8.30
CA GLU A 82 30.66 -5.62 -8.26
C GLU A 82 30.37 -5.35 -6.78
N HIS A 83 30.97 -4.27 -6.26
CA HIS A 83 30.41 -3.64 -5.08
C HIS A 83 28.92 -3.44 -5.36
N LEU A 84 28.07 -4.07 -4.55
CA LEU A 84 26.63 -3.82 -4.58
C LEU A 84 26.44 -2.31 -4.37
N LYS A 85 26.30 -1.56 -5.47
CA LYS A 85 25.94 -0.16 -5.42
C LYS A 85 24.57 -0.13 -4.81
N GLU A 86 24.51 0.23 -3.53
CA GLU A 86 23.25 0.36 -2.80
C GLU A 86 22.34 1.24 -3.65
N ARG A 87 21.18 0.69 -4.00
CA ARG A 87 20.23 1.38 -4.86
C ARG A 87 19.78 2.64 -4.11
N PRO A 88 19.65 3.79 -4.77
CA PRO A 88 19.10 4.98 -4.13
C PRO A 88 17.78 4.64 -3.45
N LYS A 89 17.64 5.03 -2.18
CA LYS A 89 16.45 4.73 -1.39
C LYS A 89 15.40 5.82 -1.58
N PHE A 90 14.23 5.42 -2.04
CA PHE A 90 13.08 6.28 -2.30
C PHE A 90 12.07 6.22 -1.14
N LEU A 91 11.28 7.28 -0.96
CA LEU A 91 10.12 7.27 -0.06
C LEU A 91 9.01 6.38 -0.63
N PHE A 92 8.61 6.63 -1.89
CA PHE A 92 7.65 5.78 -2.57
C PHE A 92 7.83 5.72 -4.09
N VAL A 93 7.29 4.64 -4.68
CA VAL A 93 7.08 4.49 -6.14
C VAL A 93 5.58 4.46 -6.41
N MET A 94 5.08 5.37 -7.24
CA MET A 94 3.68 5.45 -7.66
C MET A 94 3.52 4.98 -9.11
N GLY A 95 2.70 3.95 -9.30
CA GLY A 95 2.31 3.41 -10.60
C GLY A 95 0.90 3.85 -10.97
N ILE A 96 0.78 4.69 -12.00
CA ILE A 96 -0.49 5.15 -12.55
C ILE A 96 -0.95 4.12 -13.59
N MET A 97 -1.95 3.30 -13.24
CA MET A 97 -2.49 2.27 -14.13
C MET A 97 -3.25 2.91 -15.29
N THR A 98 -2.76 2.70 -16.51
CA THR A 98 -3.29 3.36 -17.72
C THR A 98 -3.40 2.40 -18.89
N ALA A 99 -4.24 2.72 -19.88
CA ALA A 99 -4.46 1.90 -21.07
C ALA A 99 -4.04 2.63 -22.37
N PHE A 100 -3.97 1.91 -23.48
CA PHE A 100 -3.68 2.49 -24.80
C PHE A 100 -4.65 3.62 -25.19
N SER A 101 -5.94 3.47 -24.85
CA SER A 101 -6.99 4.48 -25.09
C SER A 101 -6.88 5.72 -24.21
N SER A 102 -6.15 5.66 -23.09
CA SER A 102 -6.10 6.71 -22.06
C SER A 102 -5.16 7.88 -22.35
N ARG A 103 -4.68 8.07 -23.58
CA ARG A 103 -3.70 9.13 -23.92
C ARG A 103 -4.08 10.50 -23.34
N LYS A 104 -5.32 10.93 -23.56
CA LYS A 104 -5.83 12.22 -23.07
C LYS A 104 -5.90 12.33 -21.54
N ARG A 105 -6.07 11.21 -20.82
CA ARG A 105 -6.04 11.17 -19.35
C ARG A 105 -4.62 11.33 -18.82
N ARG A 106 -3.65 10.68 -19.46
CA ARG A 106 -2.22 10.90 -19.13
C ARG A 106 -1.82 12.36 -19.36
N ASP A 107 -2.25 12.93 -20.48
CA ASP A 107 -1.98 14.34 -20.77
C ASP A 107 -2.67 15.28 -19.76
N SER A 108 -3.89 14.99 -19.26
CA SER A 108 -4.53 15.82 -18.22
C SER A 108 -3.89 15.65 -16.83
N ILE A 109 -3.42 14.45 -16.48
CA ILE A 109 -2.60 14.22 -15.27
C ILE A 109 -1.28 15.01 -15.34
N ARG A 110 -0.57 14.93 -16.47
CA ARG A 110 0.65 15.72 -16.74
C ARG A 110 0.41 17.23 -16.75
N GLN A 111 -0.81 17.68 -17.08
CA GLN A 111 -1.18 19.11 -17.07
C GLN A 111 -1.54 19.61 -15.68
N THR A 112 -1.80 18.71 -14.73
CA THR A 112 -2.22 19.02 -13.36
C THR A 112 -1.21 18.49 -12.34
N TRP A 113 -1.56 17.45 -11.57
CA TRP A 113 -0.86 17.05 -10.35
C TRP A 113 0.47 16.29 -10.57
N MET A 114 0.79 15.86 -11.79
CA MET A 114 2.04 15.15 -12.07
C MET A 114 3.09 16.09 -12.71
N PRO A 115 4.22 16.36 -12.02
CA PRO A 115 5.33 17.12 -12.60
C PRO A 115 5.90 16.47 -13.87
N LYS A 116 6.53 17.29 -14.73
CA LYS A 116 7.07 16.86 -16.04
C LYS A 116 8.57 17.16 -16.15
N GLY A 117 9.27 16.45 -17.03
CA GLY A 117 10.63 16.79 -17.44
C GLY A 117 11.61 16.94 -16.26
N GLU A 118 12.25 18.11 -16.13
CA GLU A 118 13.19 18.36 -15.05
C GLU A 118 12.53 18.42 -13.66
N GLU A 119 11.26 18.82 -13.55
CA GLU A 119 10.54 18.82 -12.27
C GLU A 119 10.24 17.39 -11.80
N LEU A 120 9.93 16.48 -12.74
CA LEU A 120 9.78 15.06 -12.42
C LEU A 120 11.11 14.48 -11.93
N LYS A 121 12.23 14.78 -12.59
CA LYS A 121 13.56 14.37 -12.12
C LYS A 121 13.90 14.95 -10.74
N LYS A 122 13.57 16.23 -10.51
CA LYS A 122 13.74 16.91 -9.22
C LYS A 122 12.94 16.23 -8.11
N LEU A 123 11.72 15.78 -8.41
CA LEU A 123 10.88 15.02 -7.48
C LEU A 123 11.53 13.67 -7.12
N GLU A 124 12.15 13.00 -8.09
CA GLU A 124 12.89 11.76 -7.87
C GLU A 124 14.15 11.98 -7.01
N THR A 125 14.93 13.04 -7.26
CA THR A 125 16.22 13.27 -6.59
C THR A 125 16.10 13.97 -5.23
N GLU A 126 15.21 14.96 -5.08
CA GLU A 126 15.09 15.76 -3.86
C GLU A 126 14.05 15.21 -2.87
N LYS A 127 12.98 14.57 -3.37
CA LYS A 127 11.90 14.03 -2.52
C LYS A 127 11.89 12.50 -2.45
N GLY A 128 12.70 11.83 -3.25
CA GLY A 128 12.73 10.37 -3.30
C GLY A 128 11.40 9.78 -3.79
N ILE A 129 10.72 10.44 -4.71
CA ILE A 129 9.40 10.02 -5.21
C ILE A 129 9.50 9.67 -6.69
N ILE A 130 9.25 8.41 -7.04
CA ILE A 130 9.14 7.95 -8.43
C ILE A 130 7.66 7.94 -8.82
N ILE A 131 7.29 8.55 -9.94
CA ILE A 131 5.93 8.45 -10.52
C ILE A 131 6.06 7.96 -11.96
N ARG A 132 5.33 6.89 -12.34
CA ARG A 132 5.33 6.36 -13.71
C ARG A 132 3.95 5.91 -14.16
N PHE A 133 3.64 6.15 -15.44
CA PHE A 133 2.50 5.54 -16.12
C PHE A 133 2.80 4.06 -16.41
N VAL A 134 1.95 3.16 -15.88
CA VAL A 134 2.16 1.71 -15.93
C VAL A 134 1.34 1.10 -17.05
N ILE A 135 2.04 0.54 -18.04
CA ILE A 135 1.42 -0.03 -19.23
C ILE A 135 2.22 -1.23 -19.76
N GLY A 136 1.52 -2.28 -20.15
CA GLY A 136 2.03 -3.42 -20.88
C GLY A 136 2.17 -3.15 -22.38
N HIS A 137 2.29 -4.21 -23.17
CA HIS A 137 2.33 -4.18 -24.63
C HIS A 137 1.00 -4.66 -25.23
N SER A 138 0.81 -4.42 -26.53
CA SER A 138 -0.36 -4.93 -27.23
C SER A 138 -0.23 -6.43 -27.52
N ALA A 139 -1.33 -7.08 -27.88
CA ALA A 139 -1.33 -8.48 -28.33
C ALA A 139 -0.54 -8.73 -29.63
N SER A 140 -0.11 -7.66 -30.32
CA SER A 140 0.76 -7.71 -31.50
C SER A 140 1.98 -6.80 -31.27
N PRO A 141 3.02 -7.28 -30.56
CA PRO A 141 4.17 -6.47 -30.17
C PRO A 141 4.79 -5.69 -31.34
N GLY A 142 5.07 -4.40 -31.13
CA GLY A 142 5.54 -3.48 -32.18
C GLY A 142 4.42 -2.96 -33.11
N GLY A 143 3.15 -3.25 -32.78
CA GLY A 143 1.98 -2.74 -33.49
C GLY A 143 1.82 -1.22 -33.41
N VAL A 144 0.74 -0.70 -34.01
CA VAL A 144 0.45 0.75 -34.00
C VAL A 144 0.26 1.28 -32.57
N LEU A 145 -0.37 0.50 -31.70
CA LEU A 145 -0.59 0.87 -30.29
C LEU A 145 0.72 0.96 -29.50
N ASP A 146 1.63 0.00 -29.68
CA ASP A 146 2.93 0.01 -29.01
C ASP A 146 3.80 1.18 -29.50
N ARG A 147 3.89 1.40 -30.82
CA ARG A 147 4.64 2.53 -31.39
C ARG A 147 4.10 3.90 -30.97
N ALA A 148 2.79 4.01 -30.71
CA ALA A 148 2.20 5.24 -30.17
C ALA A 148 2.63 5.50 -28.71
N ILE A 149 2.82 4.45 -27.91
CA ILE A 149 3.38 4.57 -26.55
C ILE A 149 4.89 4.82 -26.58
N GLU A 150 5.64 4.18 -27.48
CA GLU A 150 7.07 4.43 -27.68
C GLU A 150 7.34 5.90 -28.02
N ALA A 151 6.58 6.47 -28.97
CA ALA A 151 6.69 7.89 -29.31
C ALA A 151 6.29 8.83 -28.15
N GLU A 152 5.40 8.40 -27.26
CA GLU A 152 5.03 9.15 -26.05
C GLU A 152 6.11 9.06 -24.97
N ASP A 153 6.67 7.88 -24.72
CA ASP A 153 7.78 7.70 -23.77
C ASP A 153 9.07 8.37 -24.28
N ASP A 154 9.27 8.46 -25.59
CA ASP A 154 10.34 9.27 -26.18
C ASP A 154 10.19 10.77 -25.92
N GLN A 155 8.96 11.26 -25.81
CA GLN A 155 8.67 12.65 -25.47
C GLN A 155 8.74 12.95 -23.97
N HIS A 156 8.17 12.07 -23.12
CA HIS A 156 7.92 12.37 -21.70
C HIS A 156 8.81 11.59 -20.71
N LYS A 157 9.36 10.44 -21.12
CA LYS A 157 10.23 9.55 -20.30
C LYS A 157 9.65 9.15 -18.95
N ASP A 158 8.32 9.02 -18.89
CA ASP A 158 7.53 8.82 -17.68
C ASP A 158 6.76 7.49 -17.63
N PHE A 159 7.08 6.51 -18.49
CA PHE A 159 6.48 5.18 -18.42
C PHE A 159 7.27 4.14 -17.61
N LEU A 160 6.52 3.17 -17.11
CA LEU A 160 6.99 1.84 -16.75
C LEU A 160 6.35 0.83 -17.70
N ARG A 161 7.11 0.40 -18.71
CA ARG A 161 6.69 -0.68 -19.63
C ARG A 161 6.77 -2.04 -18.91
N LEU A 162 5.68 -2.80 -18.93
CA LEU A 162 5.59 -4.15 -18.36
C LEU A 162 5.64 -5.22 -19.45
N ASN A 163 6.22 -6.38 -19.14
CA ASN A 163 6.08 -7.59 -19.95
C ASN A 163 4.71 -8.24 -19.65
N HIS A 164 3.66 -7.65 -20.22
CA HIS A 164 2.27 -7.97 -19.97
C HIS A 164 1.43 -7.60 -21.19
N VAL A 165 0.56 -8.49 -21.66
CA VAL A 165 -0.41 -8.17 -22.72
C VAL A 165 -1.57 -7.40 -22.10
N GLU A 166 -1.78 -6.15 -22.49
CA GLU A 166 -2.93 -5.36 -22.03
C GLU A 166 -4.27 -6.00 -22.47
N GLY A 167 -5.19 -6.15 -21.52
CA GLY A 167 -6.53 -6.70 -21.76
C GLY A 167 -7.53 -6.26 -20.69
N TYR A 168 -8.82 -6.21 -21.05
CA TYR A 168 -9.88 -5.70 -20.16
C TYR A 168 -10.01 -6.51 -18.85
N HIS A 169 -9.77 -7.82 -18.89
CA HIS A 169 -9.85 -8.71 -17.73
C HIS A 169 -8.50 -8.95 -17.03
N GLU A 170 -7.45 -8.21 -17.41
CA GLU A 170 -6.08 -8.47 -16.97
C GLU A 170 -5.58 -7.53 -15.86
N LEU A 171 -6.44 -6.67 -15.30
CA LEU A 171 -6.05 -5.68 -14.28
C LEU A 171 -5.38 -6.32 -13.05
N SER A 172 -5.94 -7.39 -12.51
CA SER A 172 -5.35 -8.13 -11.37
C SER A 172 -3.96 -8.70 -11.69
N SER A 173 -3.74 -9.14 -12.95
CA SER A 173 -2.45 -9.59 -13.47
C SER A 173 -1.45 -8.43 -13.59
N LYS A 174 -1.89 -7.32 -14.18
CA LYS A 174 -1.11 -6.11 -14.38
C LYS A 174 -0.62 -5.53 -13.06
N THR A 175 -1.47 -5.50 -12.04
CA THR A 175 -1.14 -5.00 -10.69
C THR A 175 -0.14 -5.92 -9.99
N GLN A 176 -0.30 -7.24 -10.09
CA GLN A 176 0.70 -8.19 -9.57
C GLN A 176 2.07 -8.01 -10.25
N ILE A 177 2.10 -7.88 -11.58
CA ILE A 177 3.32 -7.67 -12.36
C ILE A 177 3.94 -6.31 -12.02
N TYR A 178 3.13 -5.26 -11.89
CA TYR A 178 3.57 -3.92 -11.49
C TYR A 178 4.35 -3.94 -10.18
N PHE A 179 3.78 -4.48 -9.09
CA PHE A 179 4.47 -4.50 -7.80
C PHE A 179 5.76 -5.34 -7.87
N SER A 180 5.71 -6.47 -8.58
CA SER A 180 6.88 -7.33 -8.82
C SER A 180 8.00 -6.59 -9.55
N THR A 181 7.67 -5.86 -10.63
CA THR A 181 8.61 -5.07 -11.42
C THR A 181 9.11 -3.85 -10.63
N ALA A 182 8.24 -3.14 -9.92
CA ALA A 182 8.59 -1.94 -9.17
C ALA A 182 9.59 -2.24 -8.04
N VAL A 183 9.31 -3.26 -7.21
CA VAL A 183 10.23 -3.66 -6.12
C VAL A 183 11.55 -4.25 -6.64
N SER A 184 11.54 -4.87 -7.83
CA SER A 184 12.77 -5.35 -8.46
C SER A 184 13.63 -4.24 -9.08
N LYS A 185 13.04 -3.06 -9.38
CA LYS A 185 13.69 -1.95 -10.07
C LYS A 185 14.13 -0.81 -9.13
N TRP A 186 13.30 -0.44 -8.17
CA TRP A 186 13.57 0.66 -7.22
C TRP A 186 13.49 0.16 -5.78
N ASP A 187 14.37 0.66 -4.91
CA ASP A 187 14.30 0.44 -3.47
C ASP A 187 13.52 1.58 -2.81
N ALA A 188 12.28 1.32 -2.39
CA ALA A 188 11.42 2.32 -1.77
C ALA A 188 10.79 1.80 -0.48
N ASP A 189 10.46 2.68 0.46
CA ASP A 189 9.72 2.29 1.66
C ASP A 189 8.27 1.86 1.33
N PHE A 190 7.64 2.49 0.33
CA PHE A 190 6.28 2.19 -0.13
C PHE A 190 6.15 2.09 -1.66
N TYR A 191 5.14 1.33 -2.10
CA TYR A 191 4.74 1.18 -3.50
C TYR A 191 3.24 1.45 -3.59
N ILE A 192 2.82 2.29 -4.54
CA ILE A 192 1.47 2.83 -4.64
C ILE A 192 0.89 2.48 -6.01
N LYS A 193 -0.33 1.95 -6.04
CA LYS A 193 -1.14 1.87 -7.26
C LYS A 193 -2.15 3.01 -7.25
N VAL A 194 -2.35 3.66 -8.40
CA VAL A 194 -3.41 4.67 -8.61
C VAL A 194 -4.02 4.49 -10.01
N ASP A 195 -5.31 4.80 -10.18
CA ASP A 195 -5.97 4.79 -11.50
C ASP A 195 -5.77 6.11 -12.27
N ASP A 196 -5.75 6.06 -13.61
CA ASP A 196 -5.52 7.23 -14.48
C ASP A 196 -6.70 8.22 -14.58
N ASP A 197 -7.70 8.11 -13.70
CA ASP A 197 -8.76 9.09 -13.51
C ASP A 197 -8.90 9.58 -12.07
N VAL A 198 -7.85 9.51 -11.25
CA VAL A 198 -7.83 10.03 -9.87
C VAL A 198 -7.01 11.33 -9.78
N HIS A 199 -7.46 12.30 -8.97
CA HIS A 199 -6.66 13.48 -8.58
C HIS A 199 -5.89 13.18 -7.31
N ILE A 200 -4.61 13.57 -7.26
CA ILE A 200 -3.68 13.28 -6.16
C ILE A 200 -3.04 14.58 -5.64
N ASN A 201 -2.88 14.65 -4.32
CA ASN A 201 -2.07 15.63 -3.60
C ASN A 201 -0.80 14.93 -3.08
N LEU A 202 0.34 15.15 -3.75
CA LEU A 202 1.58 14.39 -3.54
C LEU A 202 2.22 14.68 -2.17
N GLY A 203 2.16 15.92 -1.70
CA GLY A 203 2.61 16.34 -0.37
C GLY A 203 1.79 15.66 0.73
N MET A 204 0.47 15.60 0.57
CA MET A 204 -0.42 14.86 1.47
C MET A 204 -0.18 13.34 1.47
N VAL A 205 0.02 12.73 0.29
CA VAL A 205 0.39 11.30 0.17
C VAL A 205 1.73 11.04 0.86
N GLY A 206 2.77 11.82 0.54
CA GLY A 206 4.10 11.68 1.13
C GLY A 206 4.09 11.86 2.65
N SER A 207 3.38 12.88 3.14
CA SER A 207 3.24 13.16 4.58
C SER A 207 2.57 12.01 5.31
N THR A 208 1.59 11.37 4.67
CA THR A 208 0.86 10.24 5.22
C THR A 208 1.72 8.98 5.27
N LEU A 209 2.47 8.69 4.20
CA LEU A 209 3.37 7.52 4.18
C LEU A 209 4.58 7.69 5.11
N ALA A 210 5.12 8.89 5.24
CA ALA A 210 6.22 9.19 6.16
C ALA A 210 5.87 8.81 7.62
N ARG A 211 4.64 9.08 8.08
CA ARG A 211 4.16 8.69 9.42
C ARG A 211 4.13 7.18 9.66
N HIS A 212 4.13 6.36 8.60
CA HIS A 212 4.07 4.89 8.68
C HIS A 212 5.39 4.20 8.35
N ARG A 213 6.45 4.93 7.98
CA ARG A 213 7.77 4.41 7.57
C ARG A 213 8.45 3.49 8.60
N SER A 214 8.16 3.70 9.89
CA SER A 214 8.67 2.86 10.98
C SER A 214 7.96 1.50 11.09
N LYS A 215 6.72 1.37 10.62
CA LYS A 215 5.91 0.15 10.75
C LYS A 215 6.28 -0.91 9.70
N PRO A 216 6.40 -2.21 10.06
CA PRO A 216 6.50 -3.30 9.09
C PRO A 216 5.15 -3.56 8.40
N ARG A 217 5.16 -4.22 7.24
CA ARG A 217 3.97 -4.84 6.61
C ARG A 217 2.70 -3.97 6.59
N VAL A 218 2.83 -2.69 6.25
CA VAL A 218 1.70 -1.76 6.12
C VAL A 218 0.97 -1.97 4.79
N TYR A 219 -0.37 -2.07 4.86
CA TYR A 219 -1.29 -1.94 3.73
C TYR A 219 -2.25 -0.78 4.02
N MET A 220 -2.20 0.27 3.21
CA MET A 220 -2.89 1.54 3.45
C MET A 220 -3.80 1.90 2.28
N GLY A 221 -4.99 2.39 2.60
CA GLY A 221 -5.94 2.94 1.63
C GLY A 221 -7.25 3.28 2.32
N CYS A 222 -8.25 3.70 1.55
CA CYS A 222 -9.60 3.82 2.09
C CYS A 222 -10.22 2.43 2.20
N MET A 223 -10.30 1.89 3.41
CA MET A 223 -10.65 0.48 3.64
C MET A 223 -12.17 0.29 3.60
N LYS A 224 -12.60 -0.69 2.81
CA LYS A 224 -14.00 -1.05 2.59
C LYS A 224 -14.23 -2.56 2.77
N SER A 225 -15.49 -2.92 2.90
CA SER A 225 -16.02 -4.26 2.71
C SER A 225 -17.41 -4.10 2.09
N GLY A 226 -17.68 -4.85 1.02
CA GLY A 226 -18.89 -4.72 0.21
C GLY A 226 -19.41 -6.09 -0.23
N PRO A 227 -20.65 -6.17 -0.73
CA PRO A 227 -21.26 -7.43 -1.16
C PRO A 227 -20.42 -8.10 -2.25
N VAL A 228 -20.31 -9.43 -2.19
CA VAL A 228 -19.66 -10.20 -3.26
C VAL A 228 -20.49 -10.11 -4.53
N LEU A 229 -19.87 -9.80 -5.67
CA LEU A 229 -20.54 -9.60 -6.96
C LEU A 229 -20.86 -10.94 -7.65
N ALA A 230 -21.71 -11.76 -7.02
CA ALA A 230 -22.07 -13.10 -7.46
C ALA A 230 -23.07 -13.17 -8.65
N GLN A 231 -23.68 -12.03 -9.02
CA GLN A 231 -24.69 -12.00 -10.08
C GLN A 231 -24.04 -11.87 -11.46
N SER A 232 -24.29 -12.83 -12.35
CA SER A 232 -23.80 -12.76 -13.74
C SER A 232 -24.37 -11.54 -14.49
N GLY A 233 -23.56 -10.94 -15.36
CA GLY A 233 -23.93 -9.76 -16.14
C GLY A 233 -23.68 -8.41 -15.46
N VAL A 234 -23.34 -8.37 -14.17
CA VAL A 234 -22.87 -7.12 -13.52
C VAL A 234 -21.40 -6.84 -13.85
N LYS A 235 -21.02 -5.56 -13.85
CA LYS A 235 -19.61 -5.16 -13.98
C LYS A 235 -18.80 -5.77 -12.82
N TYR A 236 -17.69 -6.44 -13.15
CA TYR A 236 -16.86 -7.17 -12.19
C TYR A 236 -17.56 -8.33 -11.46
N HIS A 237 -18.51 -9.01 -12.11
CA HIS A 237 -19.01 -10.32 -11.67
C HIS A 237 -17.83 -11.25 -11.32
N GLU A 238 -17.87 -11.82 -10.12
CA GLU A 238 -16.84 -12.71 -9.60
C GLU A 238 -17.26 -14.17 -9.82
N PRO A 239 -16.72 -14.88 -10.85
CA PRO A 239 -17.15 -16.24 -11.18
C PRO A 239 -16.86 -17.25 -10.05
N GLU A 240 -15.91 -16.97 -9.16
CA GLU A 240 -15.56 -17.81 -8.02
C GLU A 240 -16.12 -17.25 -6.69
N TYR A 241 -17.26 -16.55 -6.75
CA TYR A 241 -17.93 -15.93 -5.59
C TYR A 241 -18.14 -16.88 -4.41
N TRP A 242 -18.32 -18.18 -4.68
CA TRP A 242 -18.51 -19.24 -3.68
C TRP A 242 -17.30 -19.41 -2.74
N LYS A 243 -16.09 -18.95 -3.13
CA LYS A 243 -14.91 -18.94 -2.26
C LYS A 243 -15.03 -17.93 -1.10
N PHE A 244 -15.92 -16.96 -1.21
CA PHE A 244 -16.20 -15.97 -0.16
C PHE A 244 -17.31 -16.43 0.80
N GLY A 245 -17.77 -17.69 0.67
CA GLY A 245 -18.78 -18.31 1.52
C GLY A 245 -20.18 -18.25 0.92
N GLU A 246 -21.17 -17.99 1.76
CA GLU A 246 -22.60 -18.10 1.44
C GLU A 246 -23.16 -16.83 0.74
N GLU A 247 -24.36 -16.94 0.18
CA GLU A 247 -25.04 -15.81 -0.45
C GLU A 247 -25.30 -14.67 0.57
N GLY A 248 -25.05 -13.43 0.15
CA GLY A 248 -25.11 -12.26 1.03
C GLY A 248 -23.81 -11.96 1.79
N ASN A 249 -22.80 -12.83 1.72
CA ASN A 249 -21.47 -12.51 2.25
C ASN A 249 -20.84 -11.29 1.56
N LYS A 250 -19.89 -10.69 2.29
CA LYS A 250 -19.09 -9.56 1.82
C LYS A 250 -17.67 -10.01 1.54
N TYR A 251 -17.00 -9.31 0.63
CA TYR A 251 -15.55 -9.37 0.53
C TYR A 251 -14.92 -9.02 1.89
N PHE A 252 -13.79 -9.66 2.20
CA PHE A 252 -12.93 -9.27 3.33
C PHE A 252 -12.54 -7.79 3.25
N ARG A 253 -12.03 -7.22 4.35
CA ARG A 253 -11.64 -5.81 4.36
C ARG A 253 -10.43 -5.59 3.44
N HIS A 254 -10.57 -4.68 2.49
CA HIS A 254 -9.53 -4.30 1.51
C HIS A 254 -9.64 -2.80 1.21
N ALA A 255 -8.55 -2.21 0.73
CA ALA A 255 -8.56 -0.82 0.23
C ALA A 255 -9.36 -0.72 -1.07
N THR A 256 -9.94 0.45 -1.35
CA THR A 256 -10.61 0.70 -2.64
C THR A 256 -9.61 0.85 -3.79
N GLY A 257 -9.94 0.32 -4.97
CA GLY A 257 -9.01 0.26 -6.10
C GLY A 257 -8.46 1.58 -6.64
N GLN A 258 -9.12 2.72 -6.41
CA GLN A 258 -8.70 4.02 -6.95
C GLN A 258 -7.26 4.39 -6.55
N ILE A 259 -6.91 4.17 -5.28
CA ILE A 259 -5.55 4.33 -4.77
C ILE A 259 -5.34 3.49 -3.50
N TYR A 260 -4.18 2.85 -3.43
CA TYR A 260 -3.68 2.22 -2.20
C TYR A 260 -2.16 2.13 -2.23
N ALA A 261 -1.57 2.06 -1.04
CA ALA A 261 -0.13 1.93 -0.82
C ALA A 261 0.19 0.67 -0.01
N ILE A 262 1.27 0.00 -0.38
CA ILE A 262 1.81 -1.15 0.35
C ILE A 262 3.27 -0.89 0.70
N SER A 263 3.70 -1.33 1.88
CA SER A 263 5.11 -1.31 2.29
C SER A 263 5.98 -2.22 1.41
N LYS A 264 7.29 -1.96 1.42
CA LYS A 264 8.31 -2.79 0.73
C LYS A 264 8.14 -4.28 1.00
N ASP A 265 7.94 -4.68 2.26
CA ASP A 265 7.79 -6.09 2.65
C ASP A 265 6.66 -6.78 1.86
N LEU A 266 5.51 -6.10 1.71
CA LEU A 266 4.36 -6.62 0.98
C LEU A 266 4.58 -6.62 -0.54
N ALA A 267 5.26 -5.62 -1.08
CA ALA A 267 5.63 -5.62 -2.50
C ALA A 267 6.63 -6.75 -2.81
N THR A 268 7.59 -7.01 -1.93
CA THR A 268 8.50 -8.18 -2.01
C THR A 268 7.74 -9.49 -1.89
N TYR A 269 6.76 -9.59 -0.98
CA TYR A 269 5.90 -10.77 -0.84
C TYR A 269 5.13 -11.08 -2.13
N ILE A 270 4.55 -10.07 -2.78
CA ILE A 270 3.92 -10.23 -4.10
C ILE A 270 4.91 -10.74 -5.13
N SER A 271 6.10 -10.14 -5.21
CA SER A 271 7.13 -10.51 -6.18
C SER A 271 7.59 -11.96 -6.05
N VAL A 272 7.87 -12.42 -4.81
CA VAL A 272 8.30 -13.79 -4.52
C VAL A 272 7.19 -14.80 -4.78
N ASN A 273 5.96 -14.51 -4.35
CA ASN A 273 4.84 -15.47 -4.37
C ASN A 273 3.93 -15.36 -5.60
N ARG A 274 4.25 -14.48 -6.57
CA ARG A 274 3.40 -14.15 -7.75
C ARG A 274 2.72 -15.35 -8.43
N HIS A 275 3.39 -16.50 -8.47
CA HIS A 275 2.95 -17.71 -9.16
C HIS A 275 1.88 -18.51 -8.41
N VAL A 276 1.72 -18.32 -7.09
CA VAL A 276 0.65 -18.92 -6.27
C VAL A 276 -0.43 -17.91 -5.85
N LEU A 277 -0.17 -16.61 -5.99
CA LEU A 277 -1.13 -15.56 -5.65
C LEU A 277 -2.31 -15.56 -6.64
N HIS A 278 -3.47 -15.97 -6.14
CA HIS A 278 -4.72 -16.07 -6.89
C HIS A 278 -5.26 -14.69 -7.30
N ARG A 279 -5.92 -14.62 -8.46
CA ARG A 279 -6.42 -13.37 -9.05
C ARG A 279 -7.94 -13.48 -9.21
N TYR A 280 -8.67 -12.62 -8.51
CA TYR A 280 -10.11 -12.41 -8.62
C TYR A 280 -10.43 -11.41 -9.73
N ALA A 281 -11.71 -11.34 -10.13
CA ALA A 281 -12.20 -10.43 -11.17
C ALA A 281 -12.08 -8.95 -10.78
N ASN A 282 -12.08 -8.65 -9.47
CA ASN A 282 -11.77 -7.34 -8.92
C ASN A 282 -10.29 -7.29 -8.51
N GLU A 283 -9.57 -6.28 -8.97
CA GLU A 283 -8.13 -6.10 -8.70
C GLU A 283 -7.85 -5.77 -7.22
N ASP A 284 -8.69 -4.92 -6.63
CA ASP A 284 -8.53 -4.47 -5.24
C ASP A 284 -8.89 -5.58 -4.23
N VAL A 285 -9.89 -6.40 -4.57
CA VAL A 285 -10.15 -7.68 -3.89
C VAL A 285 -8.95 -8.64 -4.06
N SER A 286 -8.38 -8.76 -5.26
CA SER A 286 -7.19 -9.61 -5.48
C SER A 286 -6.05 -9.23 -4.54
N LEU A 287 -5.69 -7.95 -4.50
CA LEU A 287 -4.64 -7.46 -3.62
C LEU A 287 -4.93 -7.74 -2.13
N GLY A 288 -6.13 -7.43 -1.65
CA GLY A 288 -6.49 -7.71 -0.25
C GLY A 288 -6.45 -9.20 0.10
N SER A 289 -6.76 -10.09 -0.85
CA SER A 289 -6.68 -11.54 -0.63
C SER A 289 -5.25 -12.04 -0.39
N TRP A 290 -4.25 -11.35 -0.94
CA TRP A 290 -2.84 -11.72 -0.78
C TRP A 290 -2.32 -11.42 0.63
N PHE A 291 -3.03 -10.58 1.38
CA PHE A 291 -2.63 -10.07 2.69
C PHE A 291 -3.49 -10.58 3.85
N ILE A 292 -4.68 -11.13 3.60
CA ILE A 292 -5.61 -11.58 4.66
C ILE A 292 -5.02 -12.67 5.59
N GLY A 293 -4.13 -13.51 5.06
CA GLY A 293 -3.44 -14.57 5.82
C GLY A 293 -2.10 -14.14 6.43
N LEU A 294 -1.75 -12.85 6.36
CA LEU A 294 -0.49 -12.29 6.85
C LEU A 294 -0.75 -11.34 8.03
N ASP A 295 0.27 -11.19 8.88
CA ASP A 295 0.31 -10.17 9.92
C ASP A 295 0.55 -8.77 9.31
N VAL A 296 -0.53 -8.15 8.81
CA VAL A 296 -0.52 -6.89 8.04
C VAL A 296 -1.27 -5.79 8.77
N GLU A 297 -0.61 -4.65 8.96
CA GLU A 297 -1.30 -3.47 9.47
C GLU A 297 -2.16 -2.83 8.37
N HIS A 298 -3.48 -3.01 8.50
CA HIS A 298 -4.48 -2.42 7.62
C HIS A 298 -4.83 -1.00 8.09
N VAL A 299 -4.29 0.00 7.39
CA VAL A 299 -4.54 1.43 7.69
C VAL A 299 -5.70 1.94 6.85
N ASP A 300 -6.80 2.29 7.53
CA ASP A 300 -7.97 2.93 6.91
C ASP A 300 -7.81 4.46 6.89
N ASP A 301 -7.20 4.98 5.82
CA ASP A 301 -7.00 6.41 5.64
C ASP A 301 -8.09 6.99 4.73
N ARG A 302 -8.94 7.85 5.31
CA ARG A 302 -10.07 8.49 4.62
C ARG A 302 -9.70 9.70 3.77
N SER A 303 -8.45 10.18 3.83
CA SER A 303 -7.94 11.19 2.91
C SER A 303 -7.70 10.62 1.50
N LEU A 304 -7.59 9.28 1.36
CA LEU A 304 -7.40 8.57 0.10
C LEU A 304 -8.71 8.22 -0.65
N CYS A 305 -9.86 8.78 -0.23
CA CYS A 305 -11.15 8.54 -0.90
C CYS A 305 -12.16 9.68 -0.73
N CYS A 306 -11.68 10.93 -0.81
CA CYS A 306 -12.58 12.07 -0.85
C CYS A 306 -13.40 12.09 -2.13
N GLY A 307 -14.63 12.61 -2.03
CA GLY A 307 -15.35 13.09 -3.21
C GLY A 307 -14.60 14.24 -3.87
N THR A 308 -14.83 14.45 -5.17
CA THR A 308 -14.50 15.75 -5.77
C THR A 308 -15.39 16.85 -5.15
N ALA A 309 -15.17 18.10 -5.56
CA ALA A 309 -15.85 19.24 -4.99
C ALA A 309 -17.40 19.09 -4.94
N PRO A 310 -18.05 19.42 -3.81
CA PRO A 310 -17.55 20.22 -2.70
C PRO A 310 -16.85 19.45 -1.56
N ASP A 311 -16.79 18.11 -1.58
CA ASP A 311 -16.29 17.33 -0.42
C ASP A 311 -14.82 17.62 -0.10
N CYS A 312 -13.95 17.60 -1.12
CA CYS A 312 -12.54 17.92 -0.96
C CYS A 312 -12.31 19.36 -0.42
N GLU A 313 -13.09 20.33 -0.87
CA GLU A 313 -12.99 21.74 -0.47
C GLU A 313 -13.38 21.93 1.00
N TRP A 314 -14.50 21.34 1.43
CA TRP A 314 -14.94 21.40 2.82
C TRP A 314 -13.97 20.69 3.76
N LYS A 315 -13.40 19.55 3.33
CA LYS A 315 -12.37 18.83 4.09
C LYS A 315 -11.08 19.64 4.24
N ALA A 316 -10.61 20.29 3.18
CA ALA A 316 -9.48 21.20 3.24
C ALA A 316 -9.75 22.41 4.16
N GLN A 317 -10.91 23.05 4.05
CA GLN A 317 -11.34 24.14 4.94
C GLN A 317 -11.43 23.71 6.41
N ALA A 318 -11.81 22.46 6.67
CA ALA A 318 -11.83 21.87 8.00
C ALA A 318 -10.45 21.38 8.50
N GLY A 319 -9.35 21.72 7.82
CA GLY A 319 -7.99 21.34 8.21
C GLY A 319 -7.65 19.85 8.00
N ASN A 320 -8.46 19.13 7.21
CA ASN A 320 -8.29 17.72 6.89
C ASN A 320 -8.17 17.52 5.37
N PRO A 321 -7.17 18.14 4.68
CA PRO A 321 -7.03 18.05 3.24
C PRO A 321 -6.89 16.61 2.74
N CYS A 322 -7.42 16.38 1.53
CA CYS A 322 -7.44 15.07 0.90
C CYS A 322 -6.08 14.72 0.28
N ALA A 323 -5.70 13.45 0.34
CA ALA A 323 -4.57 12.89 -0.39
C ALA A 323 -4.97 12.42 -1.80
N ALA A 324 -6.23 11.98 -1.96
CA ALA A 324 -6.82 11.65 -3.26
C ALA A 324 -8.30 12.03 -3.35
N SER A 325 -8.74 12.48 -4.52
CA SER A 325 -10.12 12.91 -4.81
C SER A 325 -10.67 12.26 -6.09
N PHE A 326 -11.88 11.71 -6.03
CA PHE A 326 -12.56 11.08 -7.18
C PHE A 326 -14.09 11.01 -6.98
N ASP A 327 -14.84 10.63 -8.02
CA ASP A 327 -16.30 10.48 -7.95
C ASP A 327 -16.71 9.01 -7.80
N TRP A 328 -17.39 8.69 -6.70
CA TRP A 328 -17.90 7.33 -6.44
C TRP A 328 -18.85 6.81 -7.53
N SER A 329 -19.60 7.70 -8.19
CA SER A 329 -20.61 7.37 -9.21
C SER A 329 -20.04 6.74 -10.48
N CYS A 330 -18.77 6.99 -10.82
CA CYS A 330 -18.07 6.36 -11.93
C CYS A 330 -16.79 5.64 -11.51
N SER A 331 -16.49 5.56 -10.20
CA SER A 331 -15.32 4.89 -9.62
C SER A 331 -13.97 5.51 -10.03
N GLY A 332 -13.96 6.83 -10.21
CA GLY A 332 -12.87 7.67 -10.74
C GLY A 332 -13.41 9.10 -10.91
N ILE A 333 -12.68 10.06 -11.48
CA ILE A 333 -13.24 11.37 -11.83
C ILE A 333 -14.10 11.22 -13.09
N CYS A 334 -15.38 11.57 -12.98
CA CYS A 334 -16.29 11.44 -14.11
C CYS A 334 -15.94 12.49 -15.16
N LYS A 335 -15.72 12.05 -16.41
CA LYS A 335 -15.15 12.87 -17.49
C LYS A 335 -13.79 13.46 -17.12
N SER A 336 -12.87 12.59 -16.67
CA SER A 336 -11.54 12.98 -16.16
C SER A 336 -10.67 13.76 -17.15
N VAL A 337 -10.86 13.59 -18.46
CA VAL A 337 -10.13 14.39 -19.47
C VAL A 337 -10.56 15.86 -19.38
N GLU A 338 -11.84 16.12 -19.18
CA GLU A 338 -12.43 17.45 -19.12
C GLU A 338 -12.40 18.07 -17.71
N ARG A 339 -12.44 17.23 -16.65
CA ARG A 339 -12.61 17.68 -15.26
C ARG A 339 -11.36 17.60 -14.37
N MET A 340 -10.27 16.96 -14.78
CA MET A 340 -9.06 16.88 -13.93
C MET A 340 -8.55 18.28 -13.54
N GLU A 341 -8.60 19.24 -14.46
CA GLU A 341 -8.21 20.64 -14.21
C GLU A 341 -9.10 21.32 -13.15
N GLU A 342 -10.43 21.24 -13.30
CA GLU A 342 -11.40 21.77 -12.35
C GLU A 342 -11.23 21.16 -10.94
N VAL A 343 -11.03 19.84 -10.89
CA VAL A 343 -10.79 19.11 -9.64
C VAL A 343 -9.45 19.51 -9.04
N HIS A 344 -8.40 19.68 -9.84
CA HIS A 344 -7.08 20.09 -9.35
C HIS A 344 -7.08 21.50 -8.78
N GLN A 345 -7.73 22.46 -9.43
CA GLN A 345 -7.85 23.84 -8.94
C GLN A 345 -8.63 23.96 -7.61
N ARG A 346 -9.55 23.02 -7.32
CA ARG A 346 -10.45 23.06 -6.16
C ARG A 346 -10.04 22.13 -5.01
N CYS A 347 -9.51 20.95 -5.34
CA CYS A 347 -9.08 19.93 -4.40
C CYS A 347 -7.54 19.92 -4.19
N GLY A 348 -6.79 20.70 -4.97
CA GLY A 348 -5.33 20.72 -4.95
C GLY A 348 -4.73 21.29 -3.66
N GLU A 349 -3.58 20.72 -3.26
CA GLU A 349 -2.73 21.26 -2.19
C GLU A 349 -1.90 22.50 -2.61
N GLY A 350 -1.87 22.81 -3.91
CA GLY A 350 -1.07 23.87 -4.53
C GLY A 350 0.33 23.40 -4.95
N ASP A 351 0.81 23.90 -6.09
CA ASP A 351 1.98 23.38 -6.82
C ASP A 351 3.28 23.35 -5.97
N GLU A 352 3.44 24.29 -5.05
CA GLU A 352 4.60 24.41 -4.16
C GLU A 352 4.54 23.51 -2.91
N ALA A 353 3.39 22.91 -2.60
CA ALA A 353 3.21 22.13 -1.37
C ALA A 353 4.18 20.95 -1.28
N ILE A 354 4.35 20.20 -2.37
CA ILE A 354 5.31 19.09 -2.43
C ILE A 354 6.76 19.54 -2.20
N TRP A 355 7.13 20.75 -2.66
CA TRP A 355 8.48 21.29 -2.48
C TRP A 355 8.73 21.78 -1.05
N HIS A 356 7.73 22.35 -0.38
CA HIS A 356 7.83 22.78 1.02
C HIS A 356 7.67 21.64 2.04
N THR A 357 7.04 20.53 1.66
CA THR A 357 6.84 19.40 2.58
C THR A 357 8.14 18.63 2.83
N SER A 358 8.38 18.26 4.10
CA SER A 358 9.51 17.43 4.55
C SER A 358 9.01 16.06 5.05
N PHE A 359 9.76 14.99 4.79
CA PHE A 359 9.37 13.58 4.99
C PHE A 359 10.42 12.77 5.76
#